data_AF-A0A8C9TPX0-F1
#
_entry.id   AF-A0A8C9TPX0-F1
#
_cell.length_a   1.000
_cell.length_b   1.000
_cell.length_c   1.000
_cell.angle_alpha   90.00
_cell.angle_beta   90.00
_cell.angle_gamma   90.00
#
_symmetry.space_group_name_H-M   'P 1'
#
loop_
_entity.id
_entity.type
_entity.pdbx_description
1 polymer ?
#
loop_
_entity_poly.entity_id
_entity_poly.type
_entity_poly.pdbx_seq_one_letter_code
_entity_poly.pdbx_strand_id
1 'polypeptide(L)'
;MTELYQALADLNNIKFSAYRTAMKLRRVQKALRLDMLTLANVVEVFREQDLQQAERMMDVVEVIHALTGLYERLEEELGVLVNVPLCVDMCLNWLLNVYDSGRNGKVRVLSFKTGLVCLCNADIQEKYRYLFSQVSGPGALTDQRHLSLLLHEAIQIPRQLGEVAAFGGSNVEASVRSCFRMAPGRPVIEVSHFLEWMSLEPQSVVWLPVLHRVAAAESTEHQAKCSVCKQCPIKGFRYRSLKQFNVDICQTCFLTGRTTKGKKLHYPIMEYYTPTTSGEKMRDFAKTLKNKFRSKQYFSKHPQRGYLPVQSVLEAEHVETPGSSPKLPHADTHSRIEHFALPLSELHCCVVNQCGYRSGRVLQGEYRRLKWKHQEAAASPQLTEGTPGSPASHLDEELLAEARVLRQHKTRLETRMQILEDHNRQLESQLQRLRELLLQPKDDSEANGSTPSSLSSPVSGGGYPRLRHSRETPDTETAGERACSGCCSKGTAV
;
A
#
# COMPACT_ATOMS: atom_id res chain seq x y z
N MET A 1 13.02 -9.41 6.79
CA MET A 1 11.61 -9.11 6.42
C MET A 1 11.16 -7.75 6.96
N THR A 2 11.21 -7.49 8.27
CA THR A 2 10.78 -6.20 8.87
C THR A 2 11.40 -4.97 8.18
N GLU A 3 12.70 -4.99 7.90
CA GLU A 3 13.40 -3.92 7.17
C GLU A 3 12.84 -3.67 5.77
N LEU A 4 12.43 -4.73 5.06
CA LEU A 4 11.78 -4.59 3.75
C LEU A 4 10.50 -3.78 3.87
N TYR A 5 9.64 -4.10 4.84
CA TYR A 5 8.38 -3.37 5.05
C TYR A 5 8.59 -1.94 5.52
N GLN A 6 9.61 -1.68 6.34
CA GLN A 6 10.01 -0.32 6.69
C GLN A 6 10.44 0.46 5.45
N ALA A 7 11.26 -0.13 4.58
CA ALA A 7 11.64 0.50 3.32
C ALA A 7 10.43 0.75 2.41
N LEU A 8 9.38 -0.09 2.42
CA LEU A 8 8.17 0.16 1.64
C LEU A 8 7.46 1.47 2.03
N ALA A 9 7.65 1.97 3.26
CA ALA A 9 7.04 3.21 3.72
C ALA A 9 7.56 4.45 2.97
N ASP A 10 8.80 4.42 2.47
CA ASP A 10 9.39 5.52 1.68
C ASP A 10 8.61 5.83 0.40
N LEU A 11 7.85 4.85 -0.10
CA LEU A 11 7.04 4.96 -1.31
C LEU A 11 5.65 5.57 -1.05
N ASN A 12 5.30 5.87 0.21
CA ASN A 12 3.99 6.45 0.55
C ASN A 12 3.79 7.87 0.00
N ASN A 13 4.87 8.55 -0.41
CA ASN A 13 4.82 9.85 -1.07
C ASN A 13 4.32 9.81 -2.54
N ILE A 14 4.19 8.62 -3.13
CA ILE A 14 3.65 8.45 -4.48
C ILE A 14 2.14 8.69 -4.44
N LYS A 15 1.66 9.68 -5.22
CA LYS A 15 0.25 10.09 -5.21
C LYS A 15 -0.68 9.05 -5.86
N PHE A 16 -0.21 8.35 -6.88
CA PHE A 16 -1.01 7.39 -7.63
C PHE A 16 -0.93 5.99 -7.00
N SER A 17 -2.05 5.48 -6.49
CA SER A 17 -2.13 4.21 -5.74
C SER A 17 -1.64 3.00 -6.52
N ALA A 18 -1.99 2.88 -7.81
CA ALA A 18 -1.56 1.76 -8.64
C ALA A 18 -0.04 1.72 -8.80
N TYR A 19 0.60 2.88 -9.08
CA TYR A 19 2.06 2.98 -9.16
C TYR A 19 2.72 2.77 -7.80
N ARG A 20 2.16 3.32 -6.73
CA ARG A 20 2.67 3.13 -5.37
C ARG A 20 2.71 1.65 -5.00
N THR A 21 1.59 0.96 -5.22
CA THR A 21 1.47 -0.48 -4.96
C THR A 21 2.41 -1.29 -5.83
N ALA A 22 2.47 -1.00 -7.14
CA ALA A 22 3.37 -1.66 -8.07
C ALA A 22 4.85 -1.45 -7.71
N MET A 23 5.27 -0.25 -7.29
CA MET A 23 6.64 0.02 -6.85
C MET A 23 6.97 -0.67 -5.52
N LYS A 24 6.01 -0.75 -4.59
CA LYS A 24 6.16 -1.55 -3.36
C LYS A 24 6.36 -3.02 -3.72
N LEU A 25 5.51 -3.56 -4.59
CA LEU A 25 5.62 -4.94 -5.07
C LEU A 25 6.91 -5.20 -5.85
N ARG A 26 7.41 -4.23 -6.62
CA ARG A 26 8.70 -4.37 -7.30
C ARG A 26 9.87 -4.51 -6.31
N ARG A 27 9.84 -3.78 -5.20
CA ARG A 27 10.83 -3.95 -4.11
C ARG A 27 10.72 -5.32 -3.46
N VAL A 28 9.49 -5.79 -3.19
CA VAL A 28 9.25 -7.15 -2.68
C VAL A 28 9.76 -8.20 -3.67
N GLN A 29 9.39 -8.08 -4.94
CA GLN A 29 9.77 -8.99 -6.02
C GLN A 29 11.30 -9.19 -6.08
N LYS A 30 12.07 -8.08 -6.06
CA LYS A 30 13.54 -8.09 -6.04
C LYS A 30 14.12 -8.68 -4.77
N ALA A 31 13.57 -8.32 -3.61
CA ALA A 31 14.03 -8.84 -2.33
C ALA A 31 13.82 -10.35 -2.21
N LEU A 32 12.77 -10.88 -2.85
CA LEU A 32 12.46 -12.30 -2.91
C LEU A 32 13.09 -13.01 -4.13
N ARG A 33 13.83 -12.30 -4.99
CA ARG A 33 14.38 -12.85 -6.26
C ARG A 33 13.34 -13.45 -7.20
N LEU A 34 12.05 -13.14 -7.01
CA LEU A 34 10.98 -13.64 -7.89
C LEU A 34 11.06 -13.00 -9.28
N ASP A 35 11.74 -11.86 -9.42
CA ASP A 35 12.01 -11.21 -10.70
C ASP A 35 13.03 -11.94 -11.58
N MET A 36 13.70 -12.97 -11.05
CA MET A 36 14.62 -13.82 -11.80
C MET A 36 13.98 -15.14 -12.25
N LEU A 37 12.84 -15.51 -11.66
CA LEU A 37 12.17 -16.78 -11.93
C LEU A 37 11.25 -16.68 -13.14
N THR A 38 11.46 -17.51 -14.15
CA THR A 38 10.56 -17.59 -15.31
C THR A 38 9.26 -18.31 -14.95
N LEU A 39 8.18 -18.08 -15.73
CA LEU A 39 6.95 -18.87 -15.56
C LEU A 39 7.20 -20.36 -15.78
N ALA A 40 8.09 -20.73 -16.70
CA ALA A 40 8.44 -22.12 -16.96
C ALA A 40 9.00 -22.80 -15.69
N ASN A 41 9.97 -22.17 -15.02
CA ASN A 41 10.57 -22.71 -13.80
C ASN A 41 9.53 -22.93 -12.71
N VAL A 42 8.65 -21.94 -12.53
CA VAL A 42 7.57 -21.98 -11.54
C VAL A 42 6.59 -23.12 -11.83
N VAL A 43 6.20 -23.30 -13.09
CA VAL A 43 5.26 -24.36 -13.50
C VAL A 43 5.85 -25.75 -13.37
N GLU A 44 7.13 -25.93 -13.70
CA GLU A 44 7.80 -27.23 -13.53
C GLU A 44 7.83 -27.67 -12.07
N VAL A 45 8.14 -26.76 -11.12
CA VAL A 45 8.07 -27.07 -9.68
C VAL A 45 6.65 -27.50 -9.28
N PHE A 46 5.62 -26.82 -9.78
CA PHE A 46 4.25 -27.19 -9.46
C PHE A 46 3.87 -28.58 -9.99
N ARG A 47 4.44 -28.98 -11.14
CA ARG A 47 4.24 -30.30 -11.73
C ARG A 47 4.96 -31.39 -10.93
N GLU A 48 6.21 -31.14 -10.53
CA GLU A 48 7.03 -32.09 -9.77
C GLU A 48 6.47 -32.36 -8.36
N GLN A 49 5.90 -31.34 -7.73
CA GLN A 49 5.32 -31.41 -6.38
C GLN A 49 3.83 -31.80 -6.38
N ASP A 50 3.30 -32.28 -7.52
CA ASP A 50 1.89 -32.67 -7.73
C ASP A 50 0.85 -31.62 -7.26
N LEU A 51 1.14 -30.34 -7.49
CA LEU A 51 0.28 -29.23 -7.08
C LEU A 51 -0.85 -28.97 -8.09
N GLN A 52 -1.52 -30.01 -8.60
CA GLN A 52 -2.55 -29.84 -9.64
C GLN A 52 -3.88 -29.31 -9.07
N GLN A 53 -4.29 -29.78 -7.90
CA GLN A 53 -5.57 -29.44 -7.28
C GLN A 53 -5.53 -28.06 -6.61
N ALA A 54 -6.15 -27.05 -7.23
CA ALA A 54 -6.14 -25.66 -6.77
C ALA A 54 -6.74 -25.45 -5.36
N GLU A 55 -7.74 -26.23 -4.97
CA GLU A 55 -8.42 -26.13 -3.66
C GLU A 55 -7.68 -26.87 -2.52
N ARG A 56 -6.66 -27.70 -2.84
CA ARG A 56 -5.87 -28.43 -1.85
C ARG A 56 -5.14 -27.46 -0.91
N MET A 57 -5.10 -27.79 0.37
CA MET A 57 -4.30 -27.07 1.36
C MET A 57 -2.89 -27.64 1.41
N MET A 58 -1.89 -26.75 1.41
CA MET A 58 -0.49 -27.07 1.64
C MET A 58 -0.13 -26.66 3.07
N ASP A 59 0.60 -27.50 3.78
CA ASP A 59 1.23 -27.09 5.04
C ASP A 59 2.53 -26.29 4.81
N VAL A 60 3.09 -25.74 5.89
CA VAL A 60 4.33 -24.94 5.81
C VAL A 60 5.49 -25.75 5.24
N VAL A 61 5.56 -27.06 5.52
CA VAL A 61 6.65 -27.93 5.09
C VAL A 61 6.57 -28.17 3.58
N GLU A 62 5.38 -28.41 3.04
CA GLU A 62 5.15 -28.50 1.59
C GLU A 62 5.49 -27.19 0.87
N VAL A 63 5.16 -26.03 1.46
CA VAL A 63 5.52 -24.73 0.90
C VAL A 63 7.05 -24.55 0.88
N ILE A 64 7.73 -24.92 1.96
CA ILE A 64 9.20 -24.88 2.04
C ILE A 64 9.82 -25.75 0.94
N HIS A 65 9.39 -27.01 0.81
CA HIS A 65 9.95 -27.91 -0.22
C HIS A 65 9.75 -27.37 -1.64
N ALA A 66 8.56 -26.83 -1.95
CA ALA A 66 8.31 -26.22 -3.25
C ALA A 66 9.18 -24.99 -3.50
N LEU A 67 9.38 -24.13 -2.50
CA LEU A 67 10.25 -22.95 -2.61
C LEU A 67 11.73 -23.35 -2.73
N THR A 68 12.19 -24.36 -1.99
CA THR A 68 13.55 -24.88 -2.07
C THR A 68 13.86 -25.35 -3.48
N GLY A 69 13.02 -26.22 -4.06
CA GLY A 69 13.21 -26.69 -5.44
C GLY A 69 13.16 -25.56 -6.48
N LEU A 70 12.40 -24.49 -6.21
CA LEU A 70 12.35 -23.31 -7.07
C LEU A 70 13.66 -22.51 -7.06
N TYR A 71 14.26 -22.30 -5.88
CA TYR A 71 15.49 -21.52 -5.75
C TYR A 71 16.76 -22.33 -6.04
N GLU A 72 16.77 -23.65 -5.82
CA GLU A 72 17.84 -24.54 -6.28
C GLU A 72 17.92 -24.54 -7.81
N ARG A 73 16.77 -24.67 -8.50
CA ARG A 73 16.69 -24.55 -9.95
C ARG A 73 17.19 -23.19 -10.46
N LEU A 74 16.87 -22.12 -9.73
CA LEU A 74 17.34 -20.77 -10.08
C LEU A 74 18.87 -20.66 -9.97
N GLU A 75 19.45 -21.26 -8.92
CA GLU A 75 20.91 -21.31 -8.73
C GLU A 75 21.59 -22.09 -9.87
N GLU A 76 21.03 -23.26 -10.23
CA GLU A 76 21.52 -24.08 -11.34
C GLU A 76 21.47 -23.35 -12.70
N GLU A 77 20.34 -22.68 -13.01
CA GLU A 77 20.15 -22.00 -14.29
C GLU A 77 21.02 -20.74 -14.43
N LEU A 78 21.16 -19.96 -13.35
CA LEU A 78 21.96 -18.73 -13.38
C LEU A 78 23.47 -19.00 -13.24
N GLY A 79 23.86 -20.15 -12.70
CA GLY A 79 25.26 -20.44 -12.38
C GLY A 79 25.86 -19.47 -11.34
N VAL A 80 25.01 -18.90 -10.47
CA VAL A 80 25.39 -17.92 -9.45
C VAL A 80 24.93 -18.43 -8.09
N LEU A 81 25.79 -18.29 -7.07
CA LEU A 81 25.46 -18.61 -5.68
C LEU A 81 24.22 -17.83 -5.21
N VAL A 82 23.13 -18.55 -4.98
CA VAL A 82 21.91 -18.02 -4.38
C VAL A 82 21.89 -18.47 -2.92
N ASN A 83 21.63 -17.54 -1.99
CA ASN A 83 21.37 -17.95 -0.61
C ASN A 83 19.95 -18.54 -0.54
N VAL A 84 19.84 -19.83 -0.92
CA VAL A 84 18.58 -20.57 -1.01
C VAL A 84 17.82 -20.53 0.33
N PRO A 85 18.44 -20.84 1.50
CA PRO A 85 17.72 -20.79 2.78
C PRO A 85 17.08 -19.43 3.07
N LEU A 86 17.82 -18.33 2.84
CA LEU A 86 17.29 -16.98 3.06
C LEU A 86 16.15 -16.65 2.09
N CYS A 87 16.27 -17.03 0.82
CA CYS A 87 15.23 -16.78 -0.18
C CYS A 87 13.95 -17.54 0.14
N VAL A 88 14.06 -18.81 0.56
CA VAL A 88 12.95 -19.64 1.02
C VAL A 88 12.27 -19.01 2.23
N ASP A 89 13.02 -18.65 3.27
CA ASP A 89 12.47 -18.04 4.49
C ASP A 89 11.75 -16.71 4.21
N MET A 90 12.37 -15.85 3.39
CA MET A 90 11.77 -14.57 3.02
C MET A 90 10.50 -14.74 2.19
N CYS A 91 10.50 -15.67 1.23
CA CYS A 91 9.36 -15.91 0.36
C CYS A 91 8.22 -16.61 1.11
N LEU A 92 8.52 -17.59 1.96
CA LEU A 92 7.57 -18.22 2.88
C LEU A 92 6.91 -17.18 3.77
N ASN A 93 7.70 -16.33 4.44
CA ASN A 93 7.17 -15.29 5.32
C ASN A 93 6.24 -14.34 4.55
N TRP A 94 6.62 -13.95 3.32
CA TRP A 94 5.75 -13.15 2.45
C TRP A 94 4.43 -13.87 2.12
N LEU A 95 4.48 -15.13 1.68
CA LEU A 95 3.28 -15.90 1.33
C LEU A 95 2.35 -16.12 2.52
N LEU A 96 2.89 -16.45 3.69
CA LEU A 96 2.10 -16.59 4.92
C LEU A 96 1.49 -15.27 5.36
N ASN A 97 2.20 -14.14 5.20
CA ASN A 97 1.63 -12.82 5.45
C ASN A 97 0.45 -12.50 4.53
N VAL A 98 0.56 -12.84 3.24
CA VAL A 98 -0.50 -12.58 2.26
C VAL A 98 -1.71 -13.51 2.45
N TYR A 99 -1.47 -14.81 2.62
CA TYR A 99 -2.52 -15.84 2.49
C TYR A 99 -2.87 -16.59 3.78
N ASP A 100 -2.03 -16.52 4.82
CA ASP A 100 -2.27 -17.15 6.14
C ASP A 100 -2.28 -16.10 7.27
N SER A 101 -3.17 -15.12 7.14
CA SER A 101 -3.38 -14.11 8.19
C SER A 101 -3.90 -14.69 9.50
N GLY A 102 -4.51 -15.88 9.47
CA GLY A 102 -4.97 -16.62 10.64
C GLY A 102 -3.86 -17.36 11.39
N ARG A 103 -2.65 -17.45 10.81
CA ARG A 103 -1.52 -18.21 11.36
C ARG A 103 -1.87 -19.67 11.64
N ASN A 104 -2.61 -20.27 10.71
CA ASN A 104 -3.01 -21.67 10.77
C ASN A 104 -1.92 -22.61 10.23
N GLY A 105 -0.86 -22.07 9.62
CA GLY A 105 0.22 -22.83 9.01
C GLY A 105 -0.20 -23.56 7.74
N LYS A 106 -1.26 -23.08 7.07
CA LYS A 106 -1.80 -23.68 5.84
C LYS A 106 -2.07 -22.63 4.77
N VAL A 107 -1.72 -22.95 3.53
CA VAL A 107 -1.93 -22.10 2.35
C VAL A 107 -2.58 -22.93 1.25
N ARG A 108 -3.62 -22.42 0.59
CA ARG A 108 -4.23 -23.11 -0.56
C ARG A 108 -3.26 -23.14 -1.74
N VAL A 109 -3.26 -24.21 -2.52
CA VAL A 109 -2.46 -24.33 -3.75
C VAL A 109 -2.74 -23.17 -4.70
N LEU A 110 -4.01 -22.78 -4.88
CA LEU A 110 -4.36 -21.62 -5.71
C LEU A 110 -3.70 -20.32 -5.23
N SER A 111 -3.68 -20.09 -3.91
CA SER A 111 -3.05 -18.93 -3.29
C SER A 111 -1.54 -18.93 -3.52
N PHE A 112 -0.89 -20.07 -3.28
CA PHE A 112 0.54 -20.27 -3.49
C PHE A 112 0.94 -19.98 -4.95
N LYS A 113 0.23 -20.61 -5.91
CA LYS A 113 0.42 -20.38 -7.35
C LYS A 113 0.19 -18.93 -7.73
N THR A 114 -0.90 -18.31 -7.25
CA THR A 114 -1.24 -16.92 -7.57
C THR A 114 -0.16 -15.97 -7.07
N GLY A 115 0.34 -16.16 -5.85
CA GLY A 115 1.42 -15.35 -5.29
C GLY A 115 2.70 -15.39 -6.12
N LEU A 116 3.16 -16.59 -6.47
CA LEU A 116 4.39 -16.76 -7.24
C LEU A 116 4.24 -16.28 -8.70
N VAL A 117 3.15 -16.63 -9.38
CA VAL A 117 2.96 -16.25 -10.79
C VAL A 117 2.72 -14.75 -10.98
N CYS A 118 2.05 -14.08 -10.03
CA CYS A 118 1.94 -12.62 -10.11
C CYS A 118 3.32 -11.94 -10.08
N LEU A 119 4.25 -12.48 -9.29
CA LEU A 119 5.56 -11.90 -9.02
C LEU A 119 6.72 -12.51 -9.84
N CYS A 120 6.50 -13.55 -10.63
CA CYS A 120 7.55 -14.13 -11.48
C CYS A 120 7.91 -13.20 -12.66
N ASN A 121 8.98 -13.50 -13.38
CA ASN A 121 9.36 -12.83 -14.62
C ASN A 121 8.76 -13.55 -15.83
N ALA A 122 7.64 -13.05 -16.31
CA ALA A 122 6.94 -13.58 -17.48
C ALA A 122 6.10 -12.48 -18.13
N ASP A 123 5.76 -12.67 -19.41
CA ASP A 123 4.90 -11.72 -20.11
C ASP A 123 3.54 -11.64 -19.40
N ILE A 124 2.98 -10.44 -19.38
CA ILE A 124 1.72 -10.18 -18.67
C ILE A 124 0.56 -11.04 -19.22
N GLN A 125 0.53 -11.33 -20.51
CA GLN A 125 -0.49 -12.18 -21.12
C GLN A 125 -0.32 -13.64 -20.71
N GLU A 126 0.92 -14.14 -20.59
CA GLU A 126 1.20 -15.50 -20.13
C GLU A 126 0.73 -15.69 -18.69
N LYS A 127 1.02 -14.72 -17.81
CA LYS A 127 0.52 -14.72 -16.43
C LYS A 127 -1.00 -14.78 -16.39
N TYR A 128 -1.68 -13.96 -17.19
CA TYR A 128 -3.15 -13.95 -17.23
C TYR A 128 -3.72 -15.28 -17.71
N ARG A 129 -3.15 -15.88 -18.76
CA ARG A 129 -3.58 -17.19 -19.27
C ARG A 129 -3.38 -18.27 -18.22
N TYR A 130 -2.23 -18.29 -17.57
CA TYR A 130 -1.93 -19.26 -16.53
C TYR A 130 -2.87 -19.12 -15.33
N LEU A 131 -3.04 -17.91 -14.80
CA LEU A 131 -3.93 -17.67 -13.66
C LEU A 131 -5.37 -18.05 -13.97
N PHE A 132 -5.86 -17.72 -15.18
CA PHE A 132 -7.19 -18.12 -15.63
C PHE A 132 -7.33 -19.65 -15.75
N SER A 133 -6.29 -20.34 -16.24
CA SER A 133 -6.33 -21.80 -16.36
C SER A 133 -6.39 -22.51 -15.00
N GLN A 134 -5.90 -21.89 -13.92
CA GLN A 134 -5.97 -22.46 -12.57
C GLN A 134 -7.39 -22.52 -11.99
N VAL A 135 -8.33 -21.74 -12.54
CA VAL A 135 -9.73 -21.72 -12.10
C VAL A 135 -10.70 -22.16 -13.20
N SER A 136 -10.18 -22.53 -14.38
CA SER A 136 -11.00 -23.01 -15.47
C SER A 136 -11.43 -24.46 -15.25
N GLY A 137 -12.71 -24.75 -15.49
CA GLY A 137 -13.24 -26.11 -15.50
C GLY A 137 -12.90 -26.87 -16.80
N PRO A 138 -13.48 -28.07 -16.97
CA PRO A 138 -13.34 -28.85 -18.19
C PRO A 138 -13.70 -28.02 -19.44
N GLY A 139 -12.83 -28.00 -20.45
CA GLY A 139 -13.05 -27.23 -21.68
C GLY A 139 -12.64 -25.76 -21.64
N ALA A 140 -11.84 -25.33 -20.64
CA ALA A 140 -11.33 -23.96 -20.51
C ALA A 140 -12.43 -22.89 -20.30
N LEU A 141 -13.54 -23.31 -19.69
CA LEU A 141 -14.68 -22.45 -19.33
C LEU A 141 -14.66 -22.15 -17.83
N THR A 142 -14.94 -20.90 -17.46
CA THR A 142 -14.94 -20.43 -16.07
C THR A 142 -16.28 -19.76 -15.74
N ASP A 143 -16.92 -20.17 -14.64
CA ASP A 143 -18.14 -19.52 -14.12
C ASP A 143 -17.81 -18.36 -13.15
N GLN A 144 -18.83 -17.70 -12.62
CA GLN A 144 -18.65 -16.57 -11.69
C GLN A 144 -17.95 -16.96 -10.38
N ARG A 145 -18.26 -18.16 -9.85
CA ARG A 145 -17.69 -18.66 -8.60
C ARG A 145 -16.18 -18.85 -8.74
N HIS A 146 -15.77 -19.53 -9.80
CA HIS A 146 -14.36 -19.84 -10.08
C HIS A 146 -13.55 -18.57 -10.38
N LEU A 147 -14.12 -17.61 -11.13
CA LEU A 147 -13.47 -16.30 -11.31
C LEU A 147 -13.34 -15.54 -9.98
N SER A 148 -14.37 -15.59 -9.13
CA SER A 148 -14.35 -14.97 -7.81
C SER A 148 -13.20 -15.51 -6.95
N LEU A 149 -12.94 -16.82 -6.98
CA LEU A 149 -11.79 -17.43 -6.30
C LEU A 149 -10.46 -16.80 -6.74
N LEU A 150 -10.21 -16.69 -8.05
CA LEU A 150 -8.97 -16.09 -8.56
C LEU A 150 -8.81 -14.63 -8.13
N LEU A 151 -9.88 -13.83 -8.25
CA LEU A 151 -9.84 -12.42 -7.87
C LEU A 151 -9.66 -12.24 -6.36
N HIS A 152 -10.24 -13.14 -5.55
CA HIS A 152 -10.05 -13.17 -4.10
C HIS A 152 -8.61 -13.48 -3.71
N GLU A 153 -7.90 -14.35 -4.43
CA GLU A 153 -6.46 -14.56 -4.23
C GLU A 153 -5.65 -13.32 -4.62
N ALA A 154 -5.92 -12.78 -5.82
CA ALA A 154 -5.17 -11.64 -6.36
C ALA A 154 -5.28 -10.39 -5.46
N ILE A 155 -6.46 -10.12 -4.87
CA ILE A 155 -6.67 -8.94 -4.02
C ILE A 155 -5.98 -9.05 -2.65
N GLN A 156 -5.58 -10.26 -2.20
CA GLN A 156 -4.83 -10.40 -0.95
C GLN A 156 -3.45 -9.72 -1.03
N ILE A 157 -2.82 -9.71 -2.20
CA ILE A 157 -1.49 -9.10 -2.40
C ILE A 157 -1.50 -7.59 -2.07
N PRO A 158 -2.34 -6.74 -2.70
CA PRO A 158 -2.42 -5.33 -2.31
C PRO A 158 -3.04 -5.12 -0.92
N ARG A 159 -3.86 -6.05 -0.42
CA ARG A 159 -4.37 -6.02 0.97
C ARG A 159 -3.24 -6.14 1.98
N GLN A 160 -2.28 -7.03 1.75
CA GLN A 160 -1.12 -7.19 2.62
C GLN A 160 -0.23 -5.94 2.68
N LEU A 161 -0.26 -5.11 1.62
CA LEU A 161 0.42 -3.81 1.58
C LEU A 161 -0.40 -2.65 2.17
N GLY A 162 -1.63 -2.90 2.63
CA GLY A 162 -2.55 -1.88 3.13
C GLY A 162 -3.16 -0.99 2.04
N GLU A 163 -3.16 -1.43 0.77
CA GLU A 163 -3.58 -0.61 -0.38
C GLU A 163 -4.94 -1.08 -0.97
N VAL A 164 -5.58 -2.09 -0.38
CA VAL A 164 -6.83 -2.71 -0.90
C VAL A 164 -7.98 -1.73 -1.15
N ALA A 165 -8.10 -0.69 -0.33
CA ALA A 165 -9.15 0.32 -0.49
C ALA A 165 -9.06 1.03 -1.87
N ALA A 166 -7.86 1.16 -2.42
CA ALA A 166 -7.66 1.73 -3.74
C ALA A 166 -8.09 0.80 -4.87
N PHE A 167 -8.32 -0.50 -4.62
CA PHE A 167 -8.57 -1.52 -5.64
C PHE A 167 -10.00 -2.10 -5.58
N GLY A 168 -10.96 -1.32 -5.06
CA GLY A 168 -12.37 -1.75 -4.94
C GLY A 168 -12.71 -2.47 -3.64
N GLY A 169 -11.76 -2.52 -2.68
CA GLY A 169 -11.96 -3.21 -1.41
C GLY A 169 -11.81 -4.73 -1.54
N SER A 170 -12.19 -5.46 -0.49
CA SER A 170 -12.08 -6.93 -0.45
C SER A 170 -13.23 -7.64 -1.18
N ASN A 171 -14.27 -6.91 -1.59
CA ASN A 171 -15.41 -7.46 -2.31
C ASN A 171 -15.13 -7.48 -3.81
N VAL A 172 -14.92 -8.67 -4.38
CA VAL A 172 -14.59 -8.85 -5.80
C VAL A 172 -15.82 -9.00 -6.69
N GLU A 173 -17.03 -9.11 -6.13
CA GLU A 173 -18.26 -9.40 -6.88
C GLU A 173 -18.55 -8.38 -7.97
N ALA A 174 -18.26 -7.10 -7.72
CA ALA A 174 -18.43 -6.07 -8.73
C ALA A 174 -17.44 -6.22 -9.90
N SER A 175 -16.22 -6.69 -9.63
CA SER A 175 -15.23 -7.02 -10.67
C SER A 175 -15.61 -8.27 -11.44
N VAL A 176 -16.12 -9.31 -10.76
CA VAL A 176 -16.67 -10.52 -11.40
C VAL A 176 -17.79 -10.15 -12.36
N ARG A 177 -18.82 -9.43 -11.88
CA ARG A 177 -19.90 -8.93 -12.74
C ARG A 177 -19.38 -8.08 -13.91
N SER A 178 -18.33 -7.28 -13.69
CA SER A 178 -17.72 -6.51 -14.76
C SER A 178 -17.05 -7.36 -15.82
N CYS A 179 -16.41 -8.47 -15.44
CA CYS A 179 -15.80 -9.40 -16.39
C CYS A 179 -16.87 -10.15 -17.20
N PHE A 180 -17.96 -10.56 -16.55
CA PHE A 180 -19.06 -11.27 -17.22
C PHE A 180 -19.84 -10.41 -18.22
N ARG A 181 -19.75 -9.07 -18.12
CA ARG A 181 -20.25 -8.17 -19.18
C ARG A 181 -19.53 -8.32 -20.53
N MET A 182 -18.33 -8.91 -20.55
CA MET A 182 -17.63 -9.24 -21.80
C MET A 182 -18.29 -10.40 -22.56
N ALA A 183 -19.08 -11.23 -21.88
CA ALA A 183 -19.81 -12.35 -22.45
C ALA A 183 -21.31 -12.26 -22.11
N PRO A 184 -22.03 -11.26 -22.67
CA PRO A 184 -23.42 -10.99 -22.29
C PRO A 184 -24.31 -12.20 -22.56
N GLY A 185 -25.14 -12.55 -21.57
CA GLY A 185 -26.09 -13.66 -21.65
C GLY A 185 -25.47 -15.06 -21.48
N ARG A 186 -24.15 -15.17 -21.26
CA ARG A 186 -23.49 -16.47 -21.01
C ARG A 186 -23.23 -16.67 -19.50
N PRO A 187 -23.48 -17.89 -18.96
CA PRO A 187 -23.18 -18.19 -17.56
C PRO A 187 -21.69 -18.49 -17.31
N VAL A 188 -20.88 -18.59 -18.36
CA VAL A 188 -19.45 -18.91 -18.33
C VAL A 188 -18.68 -17.99 -19.29
N ILE A 189 -17.40 -17.78 -18.98
CA ILE A 189 -16.45 -17.04 -19.81
C ILE A 189 -15.31 -17.94 -20.27
N GLU A 190 -14.76 -17.60 -21.44
CA GLU A 190 -13.53 -18.18 -21.99
C GLU A 190 -12.33 -17.27 -21.72
N VAL A 191 -11.11 -17.80 -21.92
CA VAL A 191 -9.86 -17.04 -21.74
C VAL A 191 -9.82 -15.77 -22.59
N SER A 192 -10.41 -15.77 -23.79
CA SER A 192 -10.50 -14.61 -24.69
C SER A 192 -11.20 -13.42 -24.03
N HIS A 193 -12.40 -13.65 -23.48
CA HIS A 193 -13.20 -12.66 -22.76
C HIS A 193 -12.47 -12.13 -21.52
N PHE A 194 -11.79 -13.01 -20.78
CA PHE A 194 -10.99 -12.63 -19.63
C PHE A 194 -9.82 -11.72 -20.02
N LEU A 195 -9.07 -12.06 -21.07
CA LEU A 195 -7.95 -11.24 -21.53
C LEU A 195 -8.40 -9.88 -22.08
N GLU A 196 -9.54 -9.83 -22.77
CA GLU A 196 -10.14 -8.57 -23.20
C GLU A 196 -10.48 -7.69 -22.00
N TRP A 197 -11.11 -8.25 -20.96
CA TRP A 197 -11.38 -7.54 -19.71
C TRP A 197 -10.10 -7.05 -19.03
N MET A 198 -9.06 -7.90 -18.93
CA MET A 198 -7.77 -7.53 -18.35
C MET A 198 -7.07 -6.41 -19.14
N SER A 199 -7.29 -6.32 -20.46
CA SER A 199 -6.74 -5.26 -21.31
C SER A 199 -7.34 -3.87 -21.04
N LEU A 200 -8.50 -3.83 -20.37
CA LEU A 200 -9.14 -2.62 -19.86
C LEU A 200 -8.55 -2.17 -18.52
N GLU A 201 -7.62 -2.93 -17.95
CA GLU A 201 -6.95 -2.66 -16.67
C GLU A 201 -7.95 -2.46 -15.51
N PRO A 202 -8.75 -3.48 -15.16
CA PRO A 202 -9.80 -3.34 -14.17
C PRO A 202 -9.23 -3.01 -12.79
N GLN A 203 -9.96 -2.19 -12.04
CA GLN A 203 -9.48 -1.61 -10.78
C GLN A 203 -8.98 -2.65 -9.79
N SER A 204 -9.60 -3.83 -9.68
CA SER A 204 -9.19 -4.87 -8.73
C SER A 204 -7.81 -5.48 -9.00
N VAL A 205 -7.28 -5.35 -10.23
CA VAL A 205 -6.06 -6.05 -10.68
C VAL A 205 -5.08 -5.14 -11.41
N VAL A 206 -5.38 -3.85 -11.59
CA VAL A 206 -4.55 -2.87 -12.31
C VAL A 206 -3.11 -2.75 -11.75
N TRP A 207 -2.89 -3.10 -10.49
CA TRP A 207 -1.55 -3.13 -9.89
C TRP A 207 -0.60 -4.10 -10.60
N LEU A 208 -1.11 -5.19 -11.18
CA LEU A 208 -0.31 -6.22 -11.84
C LEU A 208 0.27 -5.78 -13.20
N PRO A 209 -0.51 -5.24 -14.16
CA PRO A 209 0.06 -4.68 -15.38
C PRO A 209 0.93 -3.44 -15.10
N VAL A 210 0.62 -2.65 -14.06
CA VAL A 210 1.48 -1.52 -13.65
C VAL A 210 2.81 -2.02 -13.10
N LEU A 211 2.83 -3.11 -12.33
CA LEU A 211 4.08 -3.76 -11.87
C LEU A 211 4.96 -4.18 -13.06
N HIS A 212 4.36 -4.78 -14.09
CA HIS A 212 5.09 -5.14 -15.30
C HIS A 212 5.69 -3.90 -15.99
N ARG A 213 4.92 -2.81 -16.12
CA ARG A 213 5.45 -1.55 -16.67
C ARG A 213 6.56 -0.95 -15.81
N VAL A 214 6.46 -1.02 -14.49
CA VAL A 214 7.50 -0.56 -13.56
C VAL A 214 8.79 -1.35 -13.79
N ALA A 215 8.71 -2.68 -13.90
CA ALA A 215 9.88 -3.52 -14.15
C ALA A 215 10.56 -3.18 -15.48
N ALA A 216 9.79 -2.99 -16.57
CA ALA A 216 10.31 -2.61 -17.88
C ALA A 216 10.92 -1.19 -17.90
N ALA A 217 10.35 -0.25 -17.14
CA ALA A 217 10.81 1.13 -17.09
C ALA A 217 12.20 1.26 -16.44
N GLU A 218 12.55 0.42 -15.47
CA GLU A 218 13.78 0.56 -14.67
C GLU A 218 15.07 0.62 -15.50
N SER A 219 15.15 -0.15 -16.60
CA SER A 219 16.29 -0.18 -17.51
C SER A 219 16.16 0.76 -18.69
N THR A 220 15.07 1.53 -18.79
CA THR A 220 14.78 2.39 -19.93
C THR A 220 15.31 3.81 -19.70
N GLU A 221 16.01 4.33 -20.71
CA GLU A 221 16.43 5.72 -20.77
C GLU A 221 15.82 6.42 -21.99
N HIS A 222 15.33 7.63 -21.77
CA HIS A 222 14.78 8.48 -22.81
C HIS A 222 15.66 9.73 -22.96
N GLN A 223 16.10 9.98 -24.20
CA GLN A 223 16.79 11.21 -24.61
C GLN A 223 15.80 12.39 -24.68
N ALA A 224 15.22 12.72 -23.52
CA ALA A 224 14.26 13.79 -23.31
C ALA A 224 14.61 14.51 -22.00
N LYS A 225 14.34 15.82 -21.95
CA LYS A 225 14.61 16.65 -20.77
C LYS A 225 13.32 16.85 -19.98
N CYS A 226 13.34 16.57 -18.68
CA CYS A 226 12.20 16.83 -17.82
C CYS A 226 11.91 18.34 -17.75
N SER A 227 10.66 18.72 -18.01
CA SER A 227 10.22 20.11 -18.00
C SER A 227 10.22 20.72 -16.60
N VAL A 228 10.11 19.88 -15.56
CA VAL A 228 10.03 20.27 -14.15
C VAL A 228 11.42 20.34 -13.51
N CYS A 229 12.10 19.21 -13.33
CA CYS A 229 13.41 19.15 -12.66
C CYS A 229 14.61 19.35 -13.60
N LYS A 230 14.39 19.49 -14.91
CA LYS A 230 15.44 19.68 -15.92
C LYS A 230 16.42 18.51 -16.09
N GLN A 231 16.20 17.38 -15.41
CA GLN A 231 16.99 16.15 -15.57
C GLN A 231 16.93 15.62 -17.01
N CYS A 232 18.09 15.20 -17.54
CA CYS A 232 18.28 14.60 -18.85
C CYS A 232 19.50 13.65 -18.77
N PRO A 233 19.42 12.42 -19.28
CA PRO A 233 18.23 11.76 -19.83
C PRO A 233 17.18 11.46 -18.75
N ILE A 234 15.92 11.29 -19.15
CA ILE A 234 14.88 10.76 -18.26
C ILE A 234 15.09 9.25 -18.16
N LYS A 235 15.36 8.77 -16.94
CA LYS A 235 15.43 7.34 -16.62
C LYS A 235 14.10 6.87 -16.03
N GLY A 236 13.67 5.65 -16.33
CA GLY A 236 12.37 5.15 -15.90
C GLY A 236 11.24 5.65 -16.81
N PHE A 237 10.06 5.86 -16.22
CA PHE A 237 8.92 6.38 -16.96
C PHE A 237 9.16 7.80 -17.50
N ARG A 238 8.74 7.99 -18.75
CA ARG A 238 8.57 9.31 -19.38
C ARG A 238 7.09 9.59 -19.59
N TYR A 239 6.64 10.72 -19.06
CA TYR A 239 5.26 11.20 -19.22
C TYR A 239 5.22 12.39 -20.16
N ARG A 240 4.59 12.24 -21.33
CA ARG A 240 4.47 13.31 -22.32
C ARG A 240 3.08 13.92 -22.29
N SER A 241 3.00 15.25 -22.23
CA SER A 241 1.74 15.96 -22.39
C SER A 241 1.22 15.84 -23.82
N LEU A 242 -0.06 15.47 -23.98
CA LEU A 242 -0.74 15.47 -25.28
C LEU A 242 -1.36 16.83 -25.64
N LYS A 243 -1.32 17.81 -24.72
CA LYS A 243 -1.84 19.17 -24.94
C LYS A 243 -0.72 20.18 -25.20
N GLN A 244 0.37 20.09 -24.44
CA GLN A 244 1.51 20.98 -24.56
C GLN A 244 2.61 20.32 -25.39
N PHE A 245 3.10 21.02 -26.40
CA PHE A 245 4.13 20.49 -27.28
C PHE A 245 5.46 20.35 -26.51
N ASN A 246 6.13 19.21 -26.66
CA ASN A 246 7.43 18.91 -26.06
C ASN A 246 7.52 19.10 -24.54
N VAL A 247 6.41 18.88 -23.82
CA VAL A 247 6.42 18.82 -22.37
C VAL A 247 6.54 17.37 -21.93
N ASP A 248 7.77 17.01 -21.59
CA ASP A 248 8.12 15.73 -21.00
C ASP A 248 8.34 15.88 -19.49
N ILE A 249 7.86 14.91 -18.71
CA ILE A 249 7.95 14.88 -17.25
C ILE A 249 8.54 13.53 -16.86
N CYS A 250 9.55 13.54 -15.98
CA CYS A 250 10.15 12.31 -15.47
C CYS A 250 9.26 11.63 -14.42
N GLN A 251 9.52 10.33 -14.20
CA GLN A 251 8.90 9.50 -13.17
C GLN A 251 8.74 10.21 -11.82
N THR A 252 9.83 10.71 -11.24
CA THR A 252 9.81 11.33 -9.92
C THR A 252 8.90 12.56 -9.87
N CYS A 253 8.97 13.43 -10.87
CA CYS A 253 8.16 14.65 -10.90
C CYS A 253 6.67 14.34 -11.08
N PHE A 254 6.34 13.38 -11.95
CA PHE A 254 4.96 12.98 -12.18
C PHE A 254 4.36 12.32 -10.93
N LEU A 255 5.02 11.30 -10.37
CA LEU A 255 4.48 10.50 -9.27
C LEU A 255 4.36 11.26 -7.94
N THR A 256 5.24 12.24 -7.70
CA THR A 256 5.13 13.15 -6.53
C THR A 256 4.25 14.37 -6.82
N GLY A 257 3.79 14.53 -8.07
CA GLY A 257 2.97 15.66 -8.52
C GLY A 257 3.67 17.01 -8.39
N ARG A 258 4.98 17.07 -8.66
CA ARG A 258 5.72 18.33 -8.77
C ARG A 258 5.31 19.06 -10.04
N THR A 259 5.02 20.35 -9.94
CA THR A 259 4.61 21.17 -11.08
C THR A 259 5.44 22.46 -11.14
N THR A 260 5.67 22.96 -12.35
CA THR A 260 6.22 24.31 -12.55
C THR A 260 5.05 25.29 -12.66
N LYS A 261 5.05 26.33 -11.82
CA LYS A 261 4.04 27.42 -11.79
C LYS A 261 2.63 27.06 -11.29
N GLY A 262 2.48 26.08 -10.40
CA GLY A 262 1.22 25.83 -9.67
C GLY A 262 0.03 25.34 -10.52
N LYS A 263 0.23 25.05 -11.81
CA LYS A 263 -0.83 24.47 -12.67
C LYS A 263 -0.91 22.97 -12.40
N LYS A 264 -2.06 22.49 -11.92
CA LYS A 264 -2.36 21.06 -11.77
C LYS A 264 -2.14 20.35 -13.12
N LEU A 265 -1.60 19.12 -13.08
CA LEU A 265 -1.35 18.26 -14.25
C LEU A 265 -2.68 17.73 -14.82
N HIS A 266 -3.55 18.61 -15.29
CA HIS A 266 -4.85 18.26 -15.88
C HIS A 266 -4.76 18.22 -17.40
N TYR A 267 -3.88 17.36 -17.91
CA TYR A 267 -3.74 17.13 -19.34
C TYR A 267 -3.74 15.63 -19.63
N PRO A 268 -4.28 15.19 -20.78
CA PRO A 268 -4.06 13.82 -21.21
C PRO A 268 -2.55 13.60 -21.33
N ILE A 269 -2.04 12.61 -20.60
CA ILE A 269 -0.61 12.28 -20.54
C ILE A 269 -0.45 10.91 -21.19
N MET A 270 0.56 10.79 -22.06
CA MET A 270 0.99 9.51 -22.58
C MET A 270 2.17 9.01 -21.76
N GLU A 271 2.08 7.76 -21.33
CA GLU A 271 3.16 7.06 -20.64
C GLU A 271 4.05 6.33 -21.66
N TYR A 272 5.36 6.49 -21.49
CA TYR A 272 6.38 5.68 -22.16
C TYR A 272 7.23 5.00 -21.09
N TYR A 273 7.47 3.70 -21.30
CA TYR A 273 8.27 2.85 -20.42
C TYR A 273 9.20 1.91 -21.20
N THR A 274 9.18 2.00 -22.54
CA THR A 274 10.12 1.34 -23.46
C THR A 274 10.85 2.41 -24.29
N PRO A 275 12.07 2.13 -24.80
CA PRO A 275 12.77 3.07 -25.66
C PRO A 275 11.93 3.44 -26.88
N THR A 276 11.63 4.73 -27.06
CA THR A 276 10.81 5.19 -28.20
C THR A 276 11.55 4.95 -29.51
N THR A 277 10.99 4.09 -30.36
CA THR A 277 11.47 3.90 -31.73
C THR A 277 11.07 5.09 -32.61
N SER A 278 11.79 5.35 -33.72
CA SER A 278 11.54 6.50 -34.60
C SER A 278 10.12 6.52 -35.19
N GLY A 279 9.51 5.35 -35.41
CA GLY A 279 8.11 5.21 -35.88
C GLY A 279 7.05 5.61 -34.84
N GLU A 280 7.32 5.40 -33.55
CA GLU A 280 6.43 5.82 -32.47
C GLU A 280 6.42 7.35 -32.31
N LYS A 281 7.59 7.99 -32.41
CA LYS A 281 7.71 9.45 -32.42
C LYS A 281 6.85 10.09 -33.53
N MET A 282 6.74 9.44 -34.68
CA MET A 282 5.93 9.90 -35.82
C MET A 282 4.43 9.67 -35.62
N ARG A 283 4.03 8.50 -35.09
CA ARG A 283 2.64 8.23 -34.68
C ARG A 283 2.15 9.19 -33.62
N ASP A 284 3.02 9.57 -32.70
CA ASP A 284 2.67 10.49 -31.60
C ASP A 284 2.61 11.94 -32.05
N PHE A 285 3.45 12.32 -33.02
CA PHE A 285 3.31 13.59 -33.71
C PHE A 285 1.95 13.69 -34.42
N ALA A 286 1.57 12.64 -35.16
CA ALA A 286 0.27 12.57 -35.83
C ALA A 286 -0.91 12.57 -34.84
N LYS A 287 -0.81 11.84 -33.71
CA LYS A 287 -1.83 11.86 -32.64
C LYS A 287 -1.93 13.21 -31.94
N THR A 288 -0.81 13.88 -31.69
CA THR A 288 -0.78 15.22 -31.07
C THR A 288 -1.43 16.27 -31.97
N LEU A 289 -1.15 16.20 -33.28
CA LEU A 289 -1.83 17.03 -34.28
C LEU A 289 -3.33 16.73 -34.31
N LYS A 290 -3.72 15.46 -34.43
CA LYS A 290 -5.14 15.03 -34.45
C LYS A 290 -5.89 15.43 -33.19
N ASN A 291 -5.24 15.40 -32.02
CA ASN A 291 -5.80 15.79 -30.73
C ASN A 291 -5.91 17.31 -30.55
N LYS A 292 -5.02 18.11 -31.15
CA LYS A 292 -5.14 19.60 -31.14
C LYS A 292 -6.37 20.11 -31.90
N PHE A 293 -6.82 19.40 -32.92
CA PHE A 293 -8.01 19.75 -33.70
C PHE A 293 -9.32 19.15 -33.15
N ARG A 294 -9.26 18.43 -32.03
CA ARG A 294 -10.44 17.81 -31.40
C ARG A 294 -11.02 18.71 -30.31
N SER A 295 -12.33 18.91 -30.35
CA SER A 295 -13.05 19.80 -29.43
C SER A 295 -13.01 19.29 -27.98
N LYS A 296 -13.21 20.18 -27.00
CA LYS A 296 -13.36 19.79 -25.57
C LYS A 296 -14.41 18.69 -25.36
N GLN A 297 -15.45 18.67 -26.20
CA GLN A 297 -16.55 17.70 -26.19
C GLN A 297 -16.16 16.31 -26.73
N TYR A 298 -15.11 16.21 -27.56
CA TYR A 298 -14.56 14.94 -28.02
C TYR A 298 -13.83 14.21 -26.88
N PHE A 299 -12.99 14.92 -26.12
CA PHE A 299 -12.28 14.36 -24.97
C PHE A 299 -13.21 14.04 -23.79
N SER A 300 -14.35 14.73 -23.66
CA SER A 300 -15.35 14.38 -22.65
C SER A 300 -16.15 13.11 -22.99
N LYS A 301 -16.33 12.82 -24.29
CA LYS A 301 -17.05 11.62 -24.77
C LYS A 301 -16.15 10.40 -24.95
N HIS A 302 -14.82 10.58 -25.07
CA HIS A 302 -13.85 9.49 -25.22
C HIS A 302 -12.73 9.62 -24.18
N PRO A 303 -13.03 9.41 -22.88
CA PRO A 303 -11.98 9.29 -21.87
C PRO A 303 -11.19 8.00 -22.16
N GLN A 304 -9.95 8.10 -22.63
CA GLN A 304 -9.09 6.92 -22.72
C GLN A 304 -8.45 6.61 -21.37
N ARG A 305 -8.57 5.34 -20.98
CA ARG A 305 -7.93 4.65 -19.83
C ARG A 305 -7.88 5.50 -18.56
N GLY A 306 -9.07 5.80 -18.04
CA GLY A 306 -9.25 6.15 -16.64
C GLY A 306 -9.55 4.89 -15.84
N TYR A 307 -8.95 4.77 -14.66
CA TYR A 307 -9.31 3.82 -13.61
C TYR A 307 -10.84 3.73 -13.49
N LEU A 308 -11.42 2.58 -13.85
CA LEU A 308 -12.85 2.32 -13.78
C LEU A 308 -13.29 2.40 -12.31
N PRO A 309 -14.12 3.38 -11.90
CA PRO A 309 -14.61 3.43 -10.54
C PRO A 309 -15.59 2.27 -10.33
N VAL A 310 -15.26 1.37 -9.42
CA VAL A 310 -16.20 0.37 -8.91
C VAL A 310 -16.99 1.03 -7.80
N GLN A 311 -18.27 1.29 -8.04
CA GLN A 311 -19.21 1.70 -7.00
C GLN A 311 -19.33 0.56 -5.97
N SER A 312 -18.86 0.81 -4.74
CA SER A 312 -19.12 -0.06 -3.60
C SER A 312 -20.61 0.03 -3.26
N VAL A 313 -21.31 -1.08 -3.40
CA VAL A 313 -22.74 -1.23 -3.10
C VAL A 313 -22.92 -1.17 -1.58
N LEU A 314 -23.17 0.03 -1.06
CA LEU A 314 -23.80 0.26 0.23
C LEU A 314 -24.83 1.39 0.10
N GLU A 315 -25.65 1.35 -0.96
CA GLU A 315 -26.88 2.14 -1.06
C GLU A 315 -27.92 1.27 -1.77
N ALA A 316 -28.63 0.48 -0.97
CA ALA A 316 -30.01 0.06 -1.22
C ALA A 316 -30.79 0.63 0.00
N GLU A 317 -31.90 1.33 -0.12
CA GLU A 317 -33.03 1.17 -1.02
C GLU A 317 -33.72 2.52 -1.32
N HIS A 318 -34.23 2.69 -2.55
CA HIS A 318 -35.66 2.90 -2.76
C HIS A 318 -36.01 2.57 -4.22
N VAL A 319 -36.98 1.68 -4.39
CA VAL A 319 -37.53 1.21 -5.65
C VAL A 319 -38.40 2.30 -6.28
N GLU A 320 -38.22 2.60 -7.56
CA GLU A 320 -39.20 2.41 -8.65
C GLU A 320 -38.62 2.89 -10.01
N THR A 321 -38.87 2.10 -11.05
CA THR A 321 -38.63 2.41 -12.49
C THR A 321 -40.02 2.63 -13.10
N PRO A 322 -40.27 3.36 -14.22
CA PRO A 322 -39.34 3.56 -15.33
C PRO A 322 -39.40 4.89 -16.11
N GLY A 323 -38.39 5.11 -16.95
CA GLY A 323 -38.56 5.84 -18.21
C GLY A 323 -37.86 7.19 -18.31
N SER A 324 -37.25 7.39 -19.48
CA SER A 324 -36.74 8.66 -20.03
C SER A 324 -35.50 9.29 -19.38
N SER A 325 -34.36 9.08 -20.02
CA SER A 325 -33.29 10.09 -20.01
C SER A 325 -33.75 11.33 -20.78
N PRO A 326 -33.47 12.54 -20.24
CA PRO A 326 -33.08 13.66 -21.07
C PRO A 326 -31.71 14.26 -20.66
N LYS A 327 -31.20 15.07 -21.58
CA LYS A 327 -29.81 15.47 -21.80
C LYS A 327 -29.37 16.72 -21.01
N LEU A 328 -28.08 16.68 -20.58
CA LEU A 328 -27.06 17.77 -20.47
C LEU A 328 -27.20 18.80 -19.32
N PRO A 329 -26.13 19.57 -18.94
CA PRO A 329 -24.68 19.49 -19.23
C PRO A 329 -23.76 19.62 -17.98
N HIS A 330 -22.45 19.39 -18.17
CA HIS A 330 -21.34 19.96 -17.40
C HIS A 330 -21.34 19.87 -15.86
N ALA A 331 -20.62 18.87 -15.32
CA ALA A 331 -19.73 19.09 -14.18
C ALA A 331 -18.56 18.10 -14.22
N ASP A 332 -17.39 18.66 -13.97
CA ASP A 332 -16.04 18.13 -14.14
C ASP A 332 -15.81 16.86 -13.28
N THR A 333 -15.30 15.79 -13.89
CA THR A 333 -14.91 14.55 -13.19
C THR A 333 -13.81 14.79 -12.16
N HIS A 334 -13.05 15.88 -12.31
CA HIS A 334 -12.03 16.28 -11.35
C HIS A 334 -12.57 17.08 -10.14
N SER A 335 -13.71 17.76 -10.29
CA SER A 335 -14.44 18.39 -9.17
C SER A 335 -15.14 17.34 -8.30
N ARG A 336 -15.60 16.22 -8.91
CA ARG A 336 -16.23 15.12 -8.17
C ARG A 336 -15.24 14.41 -7.24
N ILE A 337 -13.98 14.25 -7.65
CA ILE A 337 -12.93 13.66 -6.80
C ILE A 337 -12.61 14.54 -5.58
N GLU A 338 -12.66 15.87 -5.71
CA GLU A 338 -12.49 16.79 -4.57
C GLU A 338 -13.75 16.86 -3.68
N HIS A 339 -14.95 16.74 -4.25
CA HIS A 339 -16.20 16.74 -3.48
C HIS A 339 -16.44 15.44 -2.69
N PHE A 340 -15.84 14.32 -3.10
CA PHE A 340 -15.79 13.07 -2.32
C PHE A 340 -14.55 12.96 -1.42
N ALA A 341 -13.57 13.86 -1.55
CA ALA A 341 -12.47 13.99 -0.61
C ALA A 341 -12.84 14.83 0.64
N LEU A 342 -13.97 15.55 0.60
CA LEU A 342 -14.48 16.37 1.71
C LEU A 342 -15.59 15.73 2.55
N PRO A 343 -15.75 14.40 2.52
CA PRO A 343 -16.07 13.69 3.77
C PRO A 343 -14.95 12.76 4.23
N LEU A 344 -13.90 12.50 3.43
CA LEU A 344 -12.85 11.55 3.83
C LEU A 344 -12.02 12.03 5.02
N SER A 345 -11.89 13.34 5.28
CA SER A 345 -11.27 13.83 6.52
C SER A 345 -12.16 13.63 7.75
N GLU A 346 -13.48 13.79 7.62
CA GLU A 346 -14.46 13.55 8.69
C GLU A 346 -14.75 12.06 8.90
N LEU A 347 -14.76 11.26 7.84
CA LEU A 347 -14.92 9.81 7.84
C LEU A 347 -13.62 9.10 8.22
N HIS A 348 -12.44 9.62 7.88
CA HIS A 348 -11.17 9.14 8.43
C HIS A 348 -11.09 9.49 9.92
N CYS A 349 -11.59 10.66 10.35
CA CYS A 349 -11.73 10.98 11.77
C CYS A 349 -12.75 10.06 12.47
N CYS A 350 -13.92 9.81 11.88
CA CYS A 350 -14.93 8.90 12.44
C CYS A 350 -14.52 7.43 12.40
N VAL A 351 -13.88 6.93 11.34
CA VAL A 351 -13.44 5.52 11.23
C VAL A 351 -12.17 5.28 12.05
N VAL A 352 -11.24 6.22 12.13
CA VAL A 352 -10.08 6.13 13.05
C VAL A 352 -10.53 6.26 14.50
N ASN A 353 -11.48 7.15 14.82
CA ASN A 353 -12.03 7.26 16.17
C ASN A 353 -12.95 6.08 16.52
N GLN A 354 -13.71 5.51 15.59
CA GLN A 354 -14.61 4.37 15.82
C GLN A 354 -13.87 3.03 15.81
N CYS A 355 -12.77 2.91 15.04
CA CYS A 355 -11.82 1.79 15.15
C CYS A 355 -10.98 1.92 16.44
N GLY A 356 -10.58 3.13 16.83
CA GLY A 356 -9.95 3.43 18.12
C GLY A 356 -10.85 3.14 19.31
N TYR A 357 -12.14 3.52 19.26
CA TYR A 357 -13.14 3.22 20.30
C TYR A 357 -13.53 1.74 20.35
N ARG A 358 -13.68 1.06 19.20
CA ARG A 358 -13.98 -0.38 19.16
C ARG A 358 -12.79 -1.21 19.62
N SER A 359 -11.57 -0.89 19.17
CA SER A 359 -10.35 -1.56 19.62
C SER A 359 -10.09 -1.28 21.10
N GLY A 360 -10.32 -0.04 21.56
CA GLY A 360 -10.27 0.34 22.98
C GLY A 360 -11.30 -0.38 23.85
N ARG A 361 -12.55 -0.59 23.39
CA ARG A 361 -13.57 -1.39 24.11
C ARG A 361 -13.24 -2.87 24.14
N VAL A 362 -12.67 -3.43 23.07
CA VAL A 362 -12.24 -4.83 23.01
C VAL A 362 -11.04 -5.05 23.93
N LEU A 363 -10.04 -4.16 23.88
CA LEU A 363 -8.89 -4.16 24.80
C LEU A 363 -9.32 -3.95 26.26
N GLN A 364 -10.29 -3.09 26.54
CA GLN A 364 -10.82 -2.88 27.90
C GLN A 364 -11.68 -4.07 28.38
N GLY A 365 -12.34 -4.78 27.46
CA GLY A 365 -13.06 -6.02 27.73
C GLY A 365 -12.12 -7.20 27.99
N GLU A 366 -11.07 -7.36 27.17
CA GLU A 366 -9.98 -8.32 27.37
C GLU A 366 -9.22 -8.03 28.67
N TYR A 367 -8.89 -6.77 28.96
CA TYR A 367 -8.27 -6.35 30.21
C TYR A 367 -9.14 -6.67 31.43
N ARG A 368 -10.46 -6.43 31.38
CA ARG A 368 -11.39 -6.83 32.43
C ARG A 368 -11.46 -8.35 32.59
N ARG A 369 -11.43 -9.10 31.48
CA ARG A 369 -11.46 -10.57 31.49
C ARG A 369 -10.16 -11.15 32.05
N LEU A 370 -9.02 -10.54 31.74
CA LEU A 370 -7.71 -10.89 32.29
C LEU A 370 -7.60 -10.52 33.78
N LYS A 371 -8.13 -9.36 34.18
CA LYS A 371 -8.22 -8.91 35.58
C LYS A 371 -9.11 -9.84 36.41
N TRP A 372 -10.23 -10.31 35.84
CA TRP A 372 -11.12 -11.30 36.46
C TRP A 372 -10.40 -12.63 36.67
N LYS A 373 -9.80 -13.20 35.62
CA LYS A 373 -9.01 -14.44 35.70
C LYS A 373 -7.87 -14.33 36.72
N HIS A 374 -7.28 -13.15 36.86
CA HIS A 374 -6.22 -12.90 37.83
C HIS A 374 -6.72 -12.74 39.27
N GLN A 375 -7.90 -12.11 39.48
CA GLN A 375 -8.56 -12.09 40.79
C GLN A 375 -9.01 -13.49 41.21
N GLU A 376 -9.45 -14.31 40.26
CA GLU A 376 -9.83 -15.71 40.47
C GLU A 376 -8.60 -16.57 40.81
N ALA A 377 -7.46 -16.36 40.13
CA ALA A 377 -6.18 -17.00 40.46
C ALA A 377 -5.57 -16.53 41.80
N ALA A 378 -5.79 -15.27 42.19
CA ALA A 378 -5.35 -14.72 43.48
C ALA A 378 -6.27 -15.08 44.65
N ALA A 379 -7.52 -15.48 44.37
CA ALA A 379 -8.50 -15.89 45.38
C ALA A 379 -8.46 -17.40 45.70
N SER A 380 -7.65 -18.19 45.01
CA SER A 380 -7.41 -19.60 45.35
C SER A 380 -6.44 -19.70 46.53
N PRO A 381 -6.87 -20.23 47.70
CA PRO A 381 -5.96 -20.55 48.79
C PRO A 381 -5.16 -21.78 48.39
N GLN A 382 -3.84 -21.65 48.27
CA GLN A 382 -2.97 -22.80 48.07
C GLN A 382 -2.92 -23.64 49.36
N LEU A 383 -3.33 -24.90 49.25
CA LEU A 383 -3.04 -25.92 50.24
C LEU A 383 -1.51 -26.13 50.29
N THR A 384 -0.96 -25.88 51.46
CA THR A 384 0.42 -26.15 51.86
C THR A 384 0.60 -27.62 52.23
N GLU A 385 1.71 -28.22 51.76
CA GLU A 385 2.54 -29.30 52.34
C GLU A 385 3.24 -30.01 51.15
N GLY A 386 4.55 -30.10 50.96
CA GLY A 386 5.73 -29.93 51.81
C GLY A 386 6.56 -31.21 51.76
N THR A 387 7.68 -31.26 51.01
CA THR A 387 8.88 -32.05 51.36
C THR A 387 10.11 -31.49 50.60
N PRO A 388 11.29 -31.31 51.24
CA PRO A 388 12.40 -30.52 50.71
C PRO A 388 13.56 -31.35 50.16
N GLY A 389 14.11 -30.96 48.99
CA GLY A 389 15.43 -31.42 48.55
C GLY A 389 15.71 -31.30 47.05
N SER A 390 16.64 -30.39 46.69
CA SER A 390 17.32 -30.23 45.38
C SER A 390 16.67 -29.25 44.37
N PRO A 391 17.41 -28.85 43.32
CA PRO A 391 17.94 -27.51 43.00
C PRO A 391 16.89 -26.56 42.37
N ALA A 392 15.64 -26.63 42.81
CA ALA A 392 14.54 -25.79 42.32
C ALA A 392 14.60 -24.35 42.86
N SER A 393 15.36 -24.08 43.94
CA SER A 393 15.32 -22.78 44.62
C SER A 393 15.91 -21.62 43.81
N HIS A 394 16.93 -21.85 42.98
CA HIS A 394 17.55 -20.77 42.20
C HIS A 394 16.70 -20.42 40.97
N LEU A 395 16.04 -21.41 40.36
CA LEU A 395 15.14 -21.20 39.23
C LEU A 395 13.83 -20.53 39.69
N ASP A 396 13.30 -20.93 40.86
CA ASP A 396 12.13 -20.28 41.46
C ASP A 396 12.42 -18.83 41.89
N GLU A 397 13.62 -18.55 42.40
CA GLU A 397 14.02 -17.19 42.78
C GLU A 397 14.24 -16.29 41.56
N GLU A 398 14.78 -16.84 40.47
CA GLU A 398 14.89 -16.16 39.17
C GLU A 398 13.52 -15.90 38.53
N LEU A 399 12.60 -16.87 38.59
CA LEU A 399 11.23 -16.73 38.11
C LEU A 399 10.44 -15.71 38.92
N LEU A 400 10.66 -15.65 40.23
CA LEU A 400 10.07 -14.65 41.13
C LEU A 400 10.65 -13.25 40.87
N ALA A 401 11.95 -13.14 40.55
CA ALA A 401 12.58 -11.88 40.16
C ALA A 401 12.04 -11.38 38.81
N GLU A 402 11.91 -12.26 37.82
CA GLU A 402 11.31 -11.93 36.52
C GLU A 402 9.84 -11.50 36.67
N ALA A 403 9.06 -12.19 37.52
CA ALA A 403 7.69 -11.81 37.83
C ALA A 403 7.60 -10.41 38.47
N ARG A 404 8.57 -10.00 39.30
CA ARG A 404 8.62 -8.65 39.88
C ARG A 404 8.94 -7.59 38.82
N VAL A 405 9.90 -7.85 37.94
CA VAL A 405 10.25 -6.95 36.82
C VAL A 405 9.05 -6.78 35.88
N LEU A 406 8.35 -7.86 35.56
CA LEU A 406 7.15 -7.82 34.72
C LEU A 406 6.02 -7.01 35.36
N ARG A 407 5.80 -7.14 36.68
CA ARG A 407 4.84 -6.28 37.41
C ARG A 407 5.22 -4.81 37.35
N GLN A 408 6.50 -4.48 37.47
CA GLN A 408 6.98 -3.10 37.42
C GLN A 408 6.85 -2.50 36.01
N HIS A 409 7.19 -3.28 34.97
CA HIS A 409 6.98 -2.91 33.58
C HIS A 409 5.50 -2.71 33.25
N LYS A 410 4.62 -3.57 33.79
CA LYS A 410 3.17 -3.43 33.68
C LYS A 410 2.70 -2.11 34.28
N THR A 411 3.05 -1.80 35.53
CA THR A 411 2.65 -0.54 36.18
C THR A 411 3.12 0.67 35.37
N ARG A 412 4.34 0.63 34.83
CA ARG A 412 4.87 1.70 33.98
C ARG A 412 4.09 1.87 32.68
N LEU A 413 3.66 0.77 32.04
CA LEU A 413 2.87 0.80 30.82
C LEU A 413 1.43 1.27 31.10
N GLU A 414 0.82 0.84 32.21
CA GLU A 414 -0.51 1.29 32.63
C GLU A 414 -0.51 2.81 32.90
N THR A 415 0.51 3.34 33.59
CA THR A 415 0.65 4.79 33.80
C THR A 415 0.82 5.54 32.48
N ARG A 416 1.62 5.01 31.54
CA ARG A 416 1.80 5.63 30.21
C ARG A 416 0.52 5.61 29.39
N MET A 417 -0.24 4.52 29.45
CA MET A 417 -1.54 4.41 28.78
C MET A 417 -2.51 5.45 29.34
N GLN A 418 -2.57 5.62 30.66
CA GLN A 418 -3.41 6.63 31.30
C GLN A 418 -3.07 8.06 30.85
N ILE A 419 -1.78 8.39 30.80
CA ILE A 419 -1.32 9.71 30.34
C ILE A 419 -1.73 9.94 28.87
N LEU A 420 -1.59 8.93 28.02
CA LEU A 420 -1.97 9.02 26.61
C LEU A 420 -3.48 9.17 26.44
N GLU A 421 -4.30 8.48 27.24
CA GLU A 421 -5.76 8.64 27.24
C GLU A 421 -6.18 10.04 27.68
N ASP A 422 -5.52 10.62 28.68
CA ASP A 422 -5.80 11.98 29.15
C ASP A 422 -5.38 13.04 28.12
N HIS A 423 -4.23 12.86 27.49
CA HIS A 423 -3.79 13.71 26.37
C HIS A 423 -4.76 13.62 25.18
N ASN A 424 -5.26 12.44 24.87
CA ASN A 424 -6.21 12.25 23.77
C ASN A 424 -7.55 12.94 24.08
N ARG A 425 -8.07 12.81 25.31
CA ARG A 425 -9.25 13.56 25.77
C ARG A 425 -9.05 15.07 25.67
N GLN A 426 -7.87 15.56 26.01
CA GLN A 426 -7.56 16.98 25.92
C GLN A 426 -7.54 17.46 24.45
N LEU A 427 -6.96 16.69 23.54
CA LEU A 427 -6.96 16.99 22.10
C LEU A 427 -8.36 16.96 21.49
N GLU A 428 -9.20 16.02 21.90
CA GLU A 428 -10.61 15.95 21.49
C GLU A 428 -11.37 17.21 21.93
N SER A 429 -11.16 17.67 23.16
CA SER A 429 -11.79 18.90 23.66
C SER A 429 -11.33 20.15 22.89
N GLN A 430 -10.06 20.21 22.50
CA GLN A 430 -9.52 21.32 21.69
C GLN A 430 -10.11 21.31 20.28
N LEU A 431 -10.23 20.13 19.67
CA LEU A 431 -10.87 19.96 18.36
C LEU A 431 -12.34 20.38 18.39
N GLN A 432 -13.07 20.04 19.44
CA GLN A 432 -14.47 20.43 19.59
C GLN A 432 -14.62 21.95 19.71
N ARG A 433 -13.78 22.60 20.51
CA ARG A 433 -13.77 24.06 20.65
C ARG A 433 -13.42 24.79 19.35
N LEU A 434 -12.47 24.25 18.58
CA LEU A 434 -12.12 24.78 17.26
C LEU A 434 -13.27 24.65 16.25
N ARG A 435 -14.02 23.54 16.30
CA ARG A 435 -15.22 23.35 15.46
C ARG A 435 -16.32 24.35 15.82
N GLU A 436 -16.54 24.62 17.10
CA GLU A 436 -17.52 25.64 17.55
C GLU A 436 -17.16 27.05 17.07
N LEU A 437 -15.86 27.41 17.10
CA LEU A 437 -15.39 28.69 16.56
C LEU A 437 -15.53 28.80 15.04
N LEU A 438 -15.48 27.69 14.31
CA LEU A 438 -15.66 27.65 12.85
C LEU A 438 -17.15 27.61 12.44
N LEU A 439 -18.05 27.22 13.34
CA LEU A 439 -19.49 27.12 13.12
C LEU A 439 -20.27 28.37 13.59
N GLN A 440 -19.62 29.39 14.13
CA GLN A 440 -20.27 30.67 14.40
C GLN A 440 -20.71 31.32 13.08
N PRO A 441 -22.00 31.68 12.92
CA PRO A 441 -22.45 32.47 11.78
C PRO A 441 -21.72 33.81 11.79
N LYS A 442 -21.07 34.15 10.67
CA LYS A 442 -20.74 35.55 10.39
C LYS A 442 -22.07 36.25 10.14
N ASP A 443 -22.57 36.98 11.13
CA ASP A 443 -23.57 37.99 10.87
C ASP A 443 -22.93 39.09 10.04
N ASP A 444 -23.32 39.13 8.77
CA ASP A 444 -23.04 40.23 7.86
C ASP A 444 -23.85 41.45 8.32
N SER A 445 -23.15 42.53 8.68
CA SER A 445 -23.71 43.87 8.64
C SER A 445 -22.70 44.77 7.93
N GLU A 446 -22.98 45.00 6.65
CA GLU A 446 -22.36 46.03 5.84
C GLU A 446 -22.69 47.42 6.42
N ALA A 447 -21.68 48.29 6.59
CA ALA A 447 -21.69 49.65 6.05
C ALA A 447 -20.39 50.42 6.35
N ASN A 448 -19.88 51.06 5.31
CA ASN A 448 -19.00 52.24 5.26
C ASN A 448 -17.48 52.10 5.50
N GLY A 449 -16.78 51.89 4.38
CA GLY A 449 -15.89 52.88 3.74
C GLY A 449 -14.86 53.65 4.58
N SER A 450 -13.57 53.42 4.29
CA SER A 450 -12.53 54.43 4.00
C SER A 450 -11.13 53.79 3.97
N THR A 451 -10.27 54.28 3.07
CA THR A 451 -8.89 53.86 2.74
C THR A 451 -7.85 54.16 3.85
N PRO A 452 -6.59 53.66 3.72
CA PRO A 452 -5.77 53.26 4.87
C PRO A 452 -4.90 54.39 5.43
N SER A 453 -4.55 54.30 6.72
CA SER A 453 -3.57 55.19 7.35
C SER A 453 -2.69 54.44 8.34
N SER A 454 -1.40 54.70 8.20
CA SER A 454 -0.24 54.19 8.93
C SER A 454 -0.11 54.80 10.34
N LEU A 455 0.63 54.09 11.21
CA LEU A 455 1.28 54.54 12.46
C LEU A 455 0.27 54.82 13.61
N SER A 456 0.44 54.44 14.89
CA SER A 456 1.62 54.27 15.75
C SER A 456 1.16 53.62 17.08
N SER A 457 2.03 52.86 17.76
CA SER A 457 1.85 52.50 19.19
C SER A 457 2.06 53.71 20.12
N PRO A 458 1.52 53.68 21.35
CA PRO A 458 2.39 53.61 22.56
C PRO A 458 1.79 52.67 23.65
N VAL A 459 2.50 51.67 24.20
CA VAL A 459 3.47 51.65 25.33
C VAL A 459 2.96 52.22 26.67
N SER A 460 2.85 51.32 27.67
CA SER A 460 3.26 51.42 29.10
C SER A 460 2.18 50.85 30.04
N GLY A 461 2.43 49.98 31.03
CA GLY A 461 3.65 49.39 31.59
C GLY A 461 3.28 48.06 32.28
N GLY A 462 4.15 47.27 32.88
CA GLY A 462 5.54 47.44 33.31
C GLY A 462 5.71 46.51 34.53
N GLY A 463 6.82 45.77 34.60
CA GLY A 463 7.24 45.08 35.84
C GLY A 463 7.66 43.62 35.68
N TYR A 464 8.86 43.36 35.15
CA TYR A 464 9.70 42.25 35.61
C TYR A 464 10.68 42.80 36.66
N PRO A 465 11.23 41.93 37.54
CA PRO A 465 12.70 41.80 37.60
C PRO A 465 13.13 40.32 37.48
N ARG A 466 13.97 39.96 36.50
CA ARG A 466 15.46 39.79 36.55
C ARG A 466 15.94 38.75 37.59
N LEU A 467 16.36 37.55 37.15
CA LEU A 467 17.73 37.10 36.76
C LEU A 467 18.52 36.47 37.92
N ARG A 468 18.91 35.18 37.80
CA ARG A 468 20.33 34.73 37.81
C ARG A 468 20.51 33.22 37.58
N HIS A 469 21.68 32.91 37.03
CA HIS A 469 22.31 31.64 36.69
C HIS A 469 22.27 30.53 37.75
N SER A 470 22.33 29.27 37.28
CA SER A 470 23.38 28.24 37.55
C SER A 470 22.99 26.94 36.79
N ARG A 471 23.74 26.49 35.76
CA ARG A 471 24.75 25.41 35.82
C ARG A 471 24.57 24.45 37.00
N GLU A 472 24.18 23.20 36.72
CA GLU A 472 24.76 21.98 37.30
C GLU A 472 24.18 20.74 36.60
N THR A 473 25.07 20.01 35.90
CA THR A 473 24.92 18.62 35.47
C THR A 473 25.77 17.78 36.43
N PRO A 474 25.34 16.60 36.90
CA PRO A 474 26.24 15.65 37.55
C PRO A 474 26.77 14.63 36.54
N ASP A 475 28.06 14.78 36.27
CA ASP A 475 29.16 13.79 36.20
C ASP A 475 28.96 12.36 35.67
N THR A 476 29.79 12.11 34.66
CA THR A 476 30.41 10.86 34.19
C THR A 476 31.24 10.11 35.25
N GLU A 477 31.22 8.78 35.19
CA GLU A 477 32.39 7.94 35.50
C GLU A 477 32.93 7.26 34.24
N THR A 478 34.24 7.12 34.22
CA THR A 478 35.16 6.91 33.10
C THR A 478 35.72 5.48 33.03
N ALA A 479 36.18 5.10 31.83
CA ALA A 479 37.35 4.25 31.47
C ALA A 479 37.00 3.19 30.41
N GLY A 480 37.75 2.99 29.31
CA GLY A 480 39.03 3.54 28.92
C GLY A 480 39.33 3.27 27.44
N GLU A 481 40.22 4.11 26.93
CA GLU A 481 40.75 4.16 25.57
C GLU A 481 41.63 2.94 25.24
N ARG A 482 41.73 2.62 23.93
CA ARG A 482 43.03 2.54 23.25
C ARG A 482 42.89 2.91 21.77
N ALA A 483 43.78 3.82 21.39
CA ALA A 483 43.91 4.51 20.12
C ALA A 483 44.70 3.71 19.07
N CYS A 484 44.57 4.12 17.80
CA CYS A 484 45.63 4.44 16.83
C CYS A 484 44.95 4.67 15.45
N SER A 485 44.74 5.88 14.94
CA SER A 485 45.67 6.92 14.42
C SER A 485 46.15 6.68 12.97
N GLY A 486 45.85 7.66 12.10
CA GLY A 486 46.59 8.02 10.88
C GLY A 486 46.17 7.28 9.60
N CYS A 487 46.06 7.89 8.42
CA CYS A 487 46.50 9.21 7.97
C CYS A 487 45.78 9.56 6.65
N CYS A 488 45.49 10.85 6.45
CA CYS A 488 45.16 11.42 5.15
C CYS A 488 46.34 11.32 4.19
N SER A 489 46.08 11.07 2.90
CA SER A 489 46.87 11.61 1.79
C SER A 489 46.03 11.80 0.54
N LYS A 490 46.11 13.03 0.03
CA LYS A 490 45.64 13.52 -1.28
C LYS A 490 46.47 12.94 -2.43
N GLY A 491 45.92 12.94 -3.64
CA GLY A 491 46.65 12.81 -4.91
C GLY A 491 45.70 12.61 -6.09
N THR A 492 45.11 13.67 -6.69
CA THR A 492 45.49 14.30 -7.99
C THR A 492 45.75 13.37 -9.19
N ALA A 493 44.96 13.60 -10.24
CA ALA A 493 45.24 13.55 -11.69
C ALA A 493 46.01 12.35 -12.28
N VAL A 494 45.37 11.58 -13.17
CA VAL A 494 45.34 11.76 -14.64
C VAL A 494 44.04 11.15 -15.16
#